data_AF-A0A660SML7-F1
#
_entry.id   AF-A0A660SML7-F1
#
_cell.length_a   1.000
_cell.length_b   1.000
_cell.length_c   1.000
_cell.angle_alpha   90.00
_cell.angle_beta   90.00
_cell.angle_gamma   90.00
#
_symmetry.space_group_name_H-M   'P 1'
#
loop_
_entity.id
_entity.type
_entity.pdbx_description
1 polymer ?
#
loop_
_entity_poly.entity_id
_entity_poly.type
_entity_poly.pdbx_seq_one_letter_code
_entity_poly.pdbx_strand_id
1 'polypeptide(L)'
;ARALGERCVAGIKTDRTRSAAWIEQSLALVTPLALKIGYDRAAELAHTAFESGKTVREVVKQAGILPDKEVDRLLDPRSMIREE
;
A
#
# COMPACT_ATOMS: atom_id res chain seq x y z
N ALA A 1 16.32 10.18 -30.66
CA ALA A 1 15.54 10.74 -29.55
C ALA A 1 14.12 11.15 -29.95
N ARG A 2 13.93 11.93 -31.03
CA ARG A 2 12.62 12.48 -31.45
C ARG A 2 11.48 11.45 -31.60
N ALA A 3 11.74 10.33 -32.29
CA ALA A 3 10.73 9.30 -32.51
C ALA A 3 10.19 8.66 -31.22
N LEU A 4 11.03 8.45 -30.20
CA LEU A 4 10.60 7.91 -28.90
C LEU A 4 9.67 8.89 -28.17
N GLY A 5 10.03 10.18 -28.18
CA GLY A 5 9.23 11.24 -27.55
C GLY A 5 7.84 11.35 -28.18
N GLU A 6 7.79 11.45 -29.50
CA GLU A 6 6.54 11.69 -30.23
C GLU A 6 5.66 10.43 -30.35
N ARG A 7 6.25 9.25 -30.55
CA ARG A 7 5.49 8.02 -30.84
C ARG A 7 5.24 7.12 -29.63
N CYS A 8 5.84 7.42 -28.48
CA CYS A 8 5.66 6.62 -27.27
C CYS A 8 5.38 7.52 -26.06
N VAL A 9 6.34 8.34 -25.65
CA VAL A 9 6.27 9.08 -24.37
C VAL A 9 5.06 10.01 -24.30
N ALA A 10 4.80 10.79 -25.36
CA ALA A 10 3.68 11.73 -25.41
C ALA A 10 2.30 11.07 -25.27
N GLY A 11 2.20 9.77 -25.58
CA GLY A 11 0.95 9.00 -25.53
C GLY A 11 0.75 8.19 -24.25
N ILE A 12 1.70 8.17 -23.32
CA ILE A 12 1.60 7.37 -22.09
C ILE A 12 0.41 7.85 -21.26
N LYS A 13 -0.43 6.89 -20.86
CA LYS A 13 -1.57 7.12 -19.95
C LYS A 13 -1.51 6.12 -18.81
N THR A 14 -1.96 6.54 -17.63
CA THR A 14 -2.00 5.69 -16.45
C THR A 14 -3.37 5.02 -16.33
N ASP A 15 -3.37 3.71 -16.13
CA ASP A 15 -4.53 2.98 -15.64
C ASP A 15 -4.64 3.18 -14.12
N ARG A 16 -5.38 4.21 -13.72
CA ARG A 16 -5.52 4.59 -12.31
C ARG A 16 -6.18 3.50 -11.47
N THR A 17 -7.13 2.76 -12.05
CA THR A 17 -7.84 1.68 -11.37
C THR A 17 -6.89 0.55 -11.04
N ARG A 18 -6.10 0.11 -12.03
CA ARG A 18 -5.10 -0.94 -11.84
C ARG A 18 -3.99 -0.51 -10.89
N SER A 19 -3.51 0.73 -11.00
CA SER A 19 -2.53 1.27 -10.06
C SER A 19 -3.03 1.27 -8.61
N ALA A 20 -4.28 1.69 -8.37
CA ALA A 20 -4.86 1.68 -7.03
C ALA A 20 -5.00 0.25 -6.48
N ALA A 21 -5.43 -0.70 -7.31
CA ALA A 21 -5.55 -2.10 -6.91
C ALA A 21 -4.19 -2.71 -6.51
N TRP A 22 -3.12 -2.44 -7.27
CA TRP A 22 -1.78 -2.92 -6.94
C TRP A 22 -1.26 -2.37 -5.62
N ILE A 23 -1.55 -1.11 -5.31
CA ILE A 23 -1.14 -0.52 -4.03
C ILE A 23 -1.86 -1.20 -2.87
N GLU A 24 -3.18 -1.39 -2.97
CA GLU A 24 -3.96 -2.02 -1.91
C GLU A 24 -3.60 -3.50 -1.71
N GLN A 25 -3.15 -4.19 -2.76
CA GLN A 25 -2.65 -5.57 -2.71
C GLN A 25 -1.21 -5.70 -2.21
N SER A 26 -0.47 -4.59 -2.09
CA SER A 26 0.93 -4.62 -1.72
C SER A 26 1.11 -4.95 -0.23
N LEU A 27 1.88 -5.99 0.06
CA LEU A 27 2.27 -6.31 1.45
C LEU A 27 3.16 -5.21 2.07
N ALA A 28 3.85 -4.42 1.25
CA ALA A 28 4.67 -3.30 1.72
C ALA A 28 3.84 -2.18 2.36
N LEU A 29 2.52 -2.17 2.14
CA LEU A 29 1.61 -1.21 2.77
C LEU A 29 1.63 -1.30 4.30
N VAL A 30 2.09 -2.43 4.86
CA VAL A 30 2.21 -2.65 6.31
C VAL A 30 3.25 -1.75 6.98
N THR A 31 4.21 -1.21 6.23
CA THR A 31 5.42 -0.55 6.77
C THR A 31 5.15 0.60 7.75
N PRO A 32 4.15 1.49 7.55
CA PRO A 32 3.88 2.56 8.51
C PRO A 32 3.33 2.05 9.85
N LEU A 33 2.74 0.84 9.86
CA LEU A 33 2.25 0.23 11.10
C LEU A 33 3.40 -0.10 12.04
N ALA A 34 4.60 -0.42 11.52
CA ALA A 34 5.76 -0.76 12.35
C ALA A 34 6.12 0.37 13.34
N LEU A 35 5.88 1.64 12.97
CA LEU A 35 6.10 2.80 13.84
C LEU A 35 5.08 2.91 14.99
N LYS A 36 3.96 2.18 14.92
CA LYS A 36 2.88 2.21 15.92
C LYS A 36 2.78 0.93 16.73
N ILE A 37 2.96 -0.23 16.09
CA ILE A 37 2.76 -1.54 16.72
C ILE A 37 4.06 -2.36 16.83
N GLY A 38 5.20 -1.81 16.39
CA GLY A 38 6.49 -2.49 16.35
C GLY A 38 6.69 -3.31 15.07
N TYR A 39 7.96 -3.56 14.74
CA TYR A 39 8.35 -4.28 13.52
C TYR A 39 7.83 -5.72 13.49
N ASP A 40 8.05 -6.49 14.56
CA ASP A 40 7.69 -7.92 14.60
C ASP A 40 6.20 -8.14 14.35
N ARG A 41 5.36 -7.32 14.99
CA ARG A 41 3.91 -7.42 14.84
C ARG A 41 3.43 -6.95 13.46
N ALA A 42 4.07 -5.94 12.89
CA ALA A 42 3.80 -5.54 11.51
C ALA A 42 4.18 -6.66 10.52
N ALA A 43 5.34 -7.31 10.72
CA ALA A 43 5.79 -8.43 9.88
C ALA A 43 4.84 -9.64 9.97
N GLU A 44 4.34 -9.98 11.16
CA GLU A 44 3.35 -11.04 11.38
C GLU A 44 2.04 -10.77 10.62
N LEU A 45 1.55 -9.53 10.64
CA LEU A 45 0.33 -9.15 9.91
C LEU A 45 0.53 -9.22 8.39
N ALA A 46 1.71 -8.83 7.91
CA ALA A 46 2.06 -8.96 6.49
C ALA A 46 2.11 -10.43 6.06
N HIS A 47 2.70 -11.30 6.89
CA HIS A 47 2.74 -12.74 6.64
C HIS A 47 1.32 -13.34 6.62
N THR A 48 0.49 -12.94 7.57
CA THR A 48 -0.92 -13.37 7.63
C THR A 48 -1.70 -12.93 6.40
N ALA A 49 -1.49 -11.70 5.91
CA ALA A 49 -2.09 -11.21 4.67
C ALA A 49 -1.66 -12.06 3.46
N PHE A 50 -0.37 -12.40 3.38
CA PHE A 50 0.17 -13.28 2.33
C PHE A 50 -0.46 -14.67 2.37
N GLU A 51 -0.48 -15.35 3.52
CA GLU A 51 -1.02 -16.70 3.66
C GLU A 51 -2.53 -16.78 3.41
N SER A 52 -3.27 -15.75 3.83
CA SER A 52 -4.73 -15.71 3.69
C SER A 52 -5.21 -15.18 2.34
N GLY A 53 -4.31 -14.63 1.52
CA GLY A 53 -4.65 -13.96 0.25
C GLY A 53 -5.47 -12.68 0.43
N LYS A 54 -5.50 -12.12 1.65
CA LYS A 54 -6.21 -10.88 2.00
C LYS A 54 -5.29 -9.68 1.90
N THR A 55 -5.85 -8.48 1.88
CA THR A 55 -5.05 -7.25 1.95
C THR A 55 -4.54 -7.01 3.37
N VAL A 56 -3.46 -6.25 3.49
CA VAL A 56 -2.94 -5.81 4.80
C VAL A 56 -4.03 -5.05 5.58
N ARG A 57 -4.81 -4.21 4.90
CA ARG A 57 -5.91 -3.44 5.53
C ARG A 57 -6.96 -4.36 6.14
N GLU A 58 -7.38 -5.40 5.41
CA GLU A 58 -8.36 -6.37 5.90
C GLU A 58 -7.86 -7.12 7.13
N VAL A 59 -6.61 -7.60 7.09
CA VAL A 59 -6.01 -8.34 8.21
C VAL A 59 -5.88 -7.44 9.45
N VAL A 60 -5.42 -6.20 9.28
CA VAL A 60 -5.22 -5.27 10.40
C VAL A 60 -6.55 -4.88 11.05
N LYS A 61 -7.60 -4.62 10.26
CA LYS A 61 -8.94 -4.33 10.77
C LYS A 61 -9.54 -5.56 11.48
N GLN A 62 -9.34 -6.76 10.94
CA GLN A 62 -9.77 -8.02 11.58
C GLN A 62 -9.05 -8.28 12.90
N ALA A 63 -7.76 -7.93 12.99
CA ALA A 63 -6.97 -8.10 14.21
C ALA A 63 -7.41 -7.15 15.35
N GLY A 64 -8.15 -6.07 15.04
CA GLY A 64 -8.72 -5.17 16.04
C GLY A 64 -7.68 -4.43 16.90
N ILE A 65 -6.43 -4.34 16.43
CA ILE A 65 -5.31 -3.76 17.18
C ILE A 65 -5.29 -2.22 17.18
N LEU A 66 -5.97 -1.60 16.22
CA LEU A 66 -6.08 -0.15 16.05
C LEU A 66 -7.50 0.20 15.60
N PRO A 67 -8.02 1.40 15.92
CA PRO A 67 -9.29 1.86 15.39
C PRO A 67 -9.26 1.95 13.85
N ASP A 68 -10.36 1.58 13.19
CA ASP A 68 -10.47 1.59 11.71
C ASP A 68 -10.03 2.91 11.07
N LYS A 69 -10.40 4.04 11.67
CA LYS A 69 -10.00 5.38 11.18
C LYS A 69 -8.49 5.59 11.23
N GLU A 70 -7.82 5.03 12.23
CA GLU A 70 -6.37 5.13 12.37
C GLU A 70 -5.67 4.19 11.38
N VAL A 71 -6.21 2.98 11.18
CA VAL A 71 -5.74 2.07 10.12
C VAL A 71 -5.85 2.74 8.75
N ASP A 72 -6.98 3.38 8.46
CA ASP A 72 -7.20 4.03 7.17
C ASP A 72 -6.24 5.20 6.95
N ARG A 73 -5.91 5.94 8.01
CA ARG A 73 -4.92 7.02 7.96
C ARG A 73 -3.50 6.49 7.75
N LEU A 74 -3.10 5.46 8.49
CA LEU A 74 -1.74 4.89 8.44
C LEU A 74 -1.47 4.16 7.12
N LEU A 75 -2.49 3.52 6.55
CA LEU A 75 -2.40 2.81 5.28
C LEU A 75 -2.79 3.69 4.07
N ASP A 76 -2.74 5.03 4.19
CA ASP A 76 -2.86 5.93 3.04
C ASP A 76 -1.51 6.01 2.31
N PRO A 77 -1.38 5.46 1.09
CA PRO A 77 -0.13 5.47 0.33
C PRO A 77 0.36 6.88 0.00
N ARG A 78 -0.53 7.88 -0.03
CA ARG A 78 -0.12 9.28 -0.26
C ARG A 78 0.72 9.83 0.88
N SER A 79 0.58 9.29 2.09
CA SER A 79 1.41 9.68 3.23
C SER A 79 2.83 9.14 3.15
N MET A 80 3.09 8.13 2.31
CA MET A 80 4.36 7.40 2.23
C MET A 80 5.33 7.95 1.18
N ILE A 81 4.89 8.94 0.38
CA ILE A 81 5.66 9.48 -0.76
C ILE A 81 5.94 10.97 -0.64
N ARG A 82 5.50 11.62 0.44
CA ARG A 82 5.80 13.03 0.67
C ARG A 82 7.07 13.13 1.48
N GLU A 83 7.96 14.02 1.05
CA GLU A 83 9.04 14.53 1.89
C GLU A 83 8.44 15.55 2.87
N GLU A 84 8.87 15.51 4.13
CA GLU A 84 8.59 16.53 5.16
C GLU A 84 9.48 17.77 4.95
#